data_AF-A0A6H9IW74-F1
#
_entry.id   AF-A0A6H9IW74-F1
#
_cell.length_a   1.000
_cell.length_b   1.000
_cell.length_c   1.000
_cell.angle_alpha   90.00
_cell.angle_beta   90.00
_cell.angle_gamma   90.00
#
_symmetry.space_group_name_H-M   'P 1'
#
loop_
_entity.id
_entity.type
_entity.pdbx_description
1 polymer ?
#
loop_
_entity_poly.entity_id
_entity_poly.type
_entity_poly.pdbx_seq_one_letter_code
_entity_poly.pdbx_strand_id
1 'polypeptide(L)'
;MGLIITCIVGGLIGALAGMITGKDFPLGIVGNVIAGLIGSWVGSALFGHWGPEWGGIFILPALLGAIVFILIVTFFSRMLRKA
;
A
#
# COMPACT_ATOMS: atom_id res chain seq x y z
N MET A 1 -16.87 6.37 10.22
CA MET A 1 -17.23 4.94 10.11
C MET A 1 -15.94 4.11 10.11
N GLY A 2 -15.61 3.54 11.27
CA GLY A 2 -14.60 2.49 11.51
C GLY A 2 -13.16 2.68 11.01
N LEU A 3 -12.31 3.41 11.74
CA LEU A 3 -10.84 3.37 11.57
C LEU A 3 -10.28 1.93 11.54
N ILE A 4 -10.96 1.02 12.24
CA ILE A 4 -10.64 -0.40 12.29
C ILE A 4 -10.78 -1.06 10.91
N ILE A 5 -11.84 -0.74 10.15
CA ILE A 5 -12.10 -1.31 8.83
C ILE A 5 -11.08 -0.77 7.82
N THR A 6 -10.78 0.52 7.85
CA THR A 6 -9.77 1.14 6.98
C THR A 6 -8.38 0.59 7.25
N CYS A 7 -8.01 0.34 8.51
CA CYS A 7 -6.75 -0.32 8.84
C CYS A 7 -6.69 -1.78 8.35
N ILE A 8 -7.80 -2.53 8.45
CA ILE A 8 -7.86 -3.92 7.96
C ILE A 8 -7.78 -3.96 6.43
N VAL A 9 -8.57 -3.13 5.74
CA VAL A 9 -8.57 -3.04 4.27
C VAL A 9 -7.21 -2.54 3.77
N GLY A 10 -6.64 -1.51 4.40
CA GLY A 10 -5.29 -1.04 4.11
C GLY A 10 -4.24 -2.13 4.32
N GLY A 11 -4.30 -2.87 5.43
CA GLY A 11 -3.43 -4.02 5.69
C GLY A 11 -3.52 -5.12 4.64
N LEU A 12 -4.73 -5.48 4.23
CA LEU A 12 -4.97 -6.46 3.17
C LEU A 12 -4.39 -5.99 1.83
N ILE A 13 -4.67 -4.75 1.43
CA ILE A 13 -4.17 -4.19 0.17
C ILE A 13 -2.65 -4.10 0.18
N GLY A 14 -2.04 -3.65 1.28
CA GLY A 14 -0.59 -3.57 1.39
C GLY A 14 0.08 -4.94 1.41
N ALA A 15 -0.54 -5.95 2.04
CA ALA A 15 -0.06 -7.32 2.00
C ALA A 15 -0.17 -7.91 0.59
N LEU A 16 -1.31 -7.72 -0.09
CA LEU A 16 -1.50 -8.14 -1.49
C LEU A 16 -0.49 -7.46 -2.41
N ALA A 17 -0.29 -6.16 -2.26
CA ALA A 17 0.71 -5.42 -3.02
C ALA A 17 2.13 -5.95 -2.73
N GLY A 18 2.49 -6.20 -1.48
CA GLY A 18 3.78 -6.80 -1.10
C GLY A 18 4.02 -8.15 -1.77
N MET A 19 3.02 -9.03 -1.74
CA MET A 19 3.04 -10.33 -2.40
C MET A 19 3.20 -10.20 -3.92
N ILE A 20 2.48 -9.29 -4.57
CA ILE A 20 2.57 -9.04 -6.02
C ILE A 20 3.96 -8.50 -6.39
N THR A 21 4.50 -7.60 -5.57
CA THR A 21 5.79 -6.96 -5.82
C THR A 21 6.98 -7.87 -5.46
N GLY A 22 6.71 -9.04 -4.84
CA GLY A 22 7.73 -9.95 -4.32
C GLY A 22 8.64 -9.31 -3.27
N LYS A 23 8.17 -8.24 -2.63
CA LYS A 23 8.94 -7.39 -1.72
C LYS A 23 8.08 -7.06 -0.53
N ASP A 24 8.44 -7.62 0.61
CA ASP A 24 7.80 -7.28 1.88
C ASP A 24 8.41 -6.01 2.47
N PHE A 25 7.57 -5.20 3.10
CA PHE A 25 8.06 -4.09 3.91
C PHE A 25 8.86 -4.64 5.11
N PRO A 26 9.96 -3.97 5.51
CA PRO A 26 10.82 -4.43 6.62
C PRO A 26 10.12 -4.51 7.99
N LEU A 27 8.89 -4.01 8.10
CA LEU A 27 8.08 -3.98 9.33
C LEU A 27 7.00 -5.09 9.37
N GLY A 28 7.06 -6.10 8.48
CA GLY A 28 6.13 -7.23 8.46
C GLY A 28 4.67 -6.79 8.29
N ILE A 29 3.76 -7.34 9.11
CA ILE A 29 2.31 -7.03 9.07
C ILE A 29 2.05 -5.53 9.26
N VAL A 30 2.77 -4.88 10.19
CA VAL A 30 2.62 -3.44 10.44
C VAL A 30 3.09 -2.63 9.23
N GLY A 31 4.17 -3.07 8.59
CA GLY A 31 4.65 -2.49 7.34
C GLY A 31 3.63 -2.57 6.23
N ASN A 32 2.94 -3.70 6.11
CA ASN A 32 1.88 -3.89 5.11
C ASN A 32 0.69 -2.96 5.37
N VAL A 33 0.26 -2.77 6.62
CA VAL A 33 -0.79 -1.80 6.96
C VAL A 33 -0.37 -0.39 6.57
N ILE A 34 0.84 0.04 6.93
CA ILE A 34 1.34 1.37 6.58
C ILE A 34 1.47 1.54 5.07
N ALA A 35 2.04 0.55 4.38
CA ALA A 35 2.21 0.57 2.93
C ALA A 35 0.88 0.60 2.19
N GLY A 36 -0.13 -0.11 2.68
CA GLY A 36 -1.46 -0.08 2.10
C GLY A 36 -2.21 1.21 2.41
N LEU A 37 -2.07 1.80 3.60
CA LEU A 37 -2.66 3.10 3.91
C LEU A 37 -2.04 4.22 3.06
N ILE A 38 -0.70 4.34 3.08
CA ILE A 38 0.01 5.35 2.28
C ILE A 38 -0.17 5.08 0.79
N GLY A 39 -0.05 3.80 0.39
CA GLY A 39 -0.28 3.35 -0.98
C GLY A 39 -1.69 3.65 -1.47
N SER A 40 -2.71 3.51 -0.63
CA SER A 40 -4.08 3.84 -0.98
C SER A 40 -4.30 5.33 -1.23
N TRP A 41 -3.65 6.16 -0.42
CA TRP A 41 -3.71 7.61 -0.55
C TRP A 41 -2.97 8.08 -1.81
N VAL A 42 -1.76 7.57 -2.03
CA VAL A 42 -0.95 7.83 -3.24
C VAL A 42 -1.67 7.33 -4.48
N GLY A 43 -2.26 6.14 -4.42
CA GLY A 43 -2.98 5.51 -5.51
C GLY A 43 -4.23 6.27 -5.92
N SER A 44 -5.03 6.70 -4.94
CA SER A 44 -6.22 7.51 -5.20
C SER A 44 -5.85 8.90 -5.73
N ALA A 45 -4.74 9.49 -5.25
CA ALA A 45 -4.24 10.77 -5.74
C ALA A 45 -3.71 10.70 -7.19
N LEU A 46 -3.08 9.59 -7.57
CA LEU A 46 -2.47 9.40 -8.90
C LEU A 46 -3.47 8.87 -9.94
N PHE A 47 -4.27 7.88 -9.57
CA PHE A 47 -5.17 7.16 -10.48
C PHE A 47 -6.62 7.62 -10.37
N GLY A 48 -6.95 8.46 -9.39
CA GLY A 48 -8.31 8.92 -9.13
C GLY A 48 -9.16 7.91 -8.35
N HIS A 49 -10.46 8.18 -8.31
CA HIS A 49 -11.43 7.45 -7.49
C HIS A 49 -12.32 6.59 -8.40
N TRP A 50 -11.86 5.38 -8.73
CA TRP A 50 -12.62 4.48 -9.60
C TRP A 50 -12.50 3.03 -9.13
N GLY A 51 -13.53 2.24 -9.43
CA GLY A 51 -13.62 0.84 -9.05
C GLY A 51 -14.33 0.59 -7.72
N PRO A 52 -14.22 -0.65 -7.19
CA PRO A 52 -14.91 -1.07 -5.97
C PRO A 52 -14.38 -0.32 -4.75
N GLU A 53 -15.27 0.35 -4.04
CA GLU A 53 -14.97 1.03 -2.78
C GLU A 53 -15.29 0.13 -1.59
N TRP A 54 -14.33 -0.05 -0.69
CA TRP A 54 -14.50 -0.80 0.53
C TRP A 54 -14.02 0.03 1.72
N GLY A 55 -14.97 0.40 2.59
CA GLY A 55 -14.67 1.16 3.81
C GLY A 55 -14.08 2.56 3.55
N GLY A 56 -14.43 3.22 2.44
CA GLY A 56 -13.88 4.55 2.09
C GLY A 56 -12.59 4.53 1.28
N ILE A 57 -12.09 3.34 0.89
CA ILE A 57 -10.88 3.18 0.08
C ILE A 57 -11.24 2.49 -1.23
N PHE A 58 -10.81 3.05 -2.36
CA PHE A 58 -10.94 2.44 -3.68
C PHE A 58 -9.88 1.37 -3.87
N ILE A 59 -10.29 0.09 -3.97
CA ILE A 59 -9.37 -1.06 -3.96
C ILE A 59 -8.38 -1.02 -5.13
N LEU A 60 -8.86 -0.70 -6.34
CA LEU A 60 -8.04 -0.72 -7.56
C LEU A 60 -6.94 0.36 -7.56
N PRO A 61 -7.28 1.66 -7.41
CA PRO A 61 -6.29 2.71 -7.22
C PRO A 61 -5.35 2.41 -6.06
N ALA A 62 -5.89 1.89 -4.95
CA ALA A 62 -5.10 1.64 -3.77
C ALA A 62 -4.07 0.53 -3.92
N LEU A 63 -4.42 -0.56 -4.62
CA LEU A 63 -3.49 -1.63 -4.93
C LEU A 63 -2.35 -1.13 -5.83
N LEU A 64 -2.69 -0.37 -6.88
CA LEU A 64 -1.69 0.22 -7.77
C LEU A 64 -0.78 1.19 -7.03
N GLY A 65 -1.34 2.07 -6.21
CA GLY A 65 -0.57 3.01 -5.39
C GLY A 65 0.30 2.33 -4.35
N ALA A 66 -0.17 1.24 -3.74
CA ALA A 66 0.63 0.44 -2.81
C ALA A 66 1.81 -0.25 -3.51
N ILE A 67 1.61 -0.81 -4.72
CA ILE A 67 2.69 -1.40 -5.51
C ILE A 67 3.74 -0.31 -5.85
N VAL A 68 3.31 0.85 -6.34
CA VAL A 68 4.20 1.97 -6.64
C VAL A 68 4.98 2.41 -5.39
N PHE A 69 4.29 2.54 -4.26
CA PHE A 69 4.90 2.92 -2.99
C PHE A 69 5.96 1.91 -2.51
N ILE A 70 5.64 0.61 -2.56
CA ILE A 70 6.58 -0.47 -2.20
C ILE A 70 7.80 -0.45 -3.11
N LEU A 71 7.62 -0.23 -4.41
CA LEU A 71 8.73 -0.14 -5.35
C LEU A 71 9.66 1.02 -5.03
N ILE A 72 9.11 2.22 -4.76
CA ILE A 72 9.89 3.41 -4.40
C ILE A 72 10.66 3.17 -3.10
N VAL A 73 9.98 2.72 -2.04
CA VAL A 73 10.63 2.51 -0.73
C VAL A 73 11.70 1.43 -0.82
N THR A 74 11.44 0.34 -1.55
CA THR A 74 12.44 -0.72 -1.72
C THR A 74 13.65 -0.22 -2.52
N PHE A 75 13.43 0.62 -3.54
CA PHE A 75 14.50 1.21 -4.33
C PHE A 75 15.41 2.10 -3.46
N PHE A 76 14.82 2.99 -2.66
CA PHE A 76 15.57 3.85 -1.73
C PHE A 76 16.27 3.05 -0.62
N SER A 77 15.61 2.05 -0.04
CA SER A 77 16.20 1.19 0.99
C SER A 77 17.42 0.42 0.47
N ARG A 78 17.37 -0.06 -0.77
CA ARG A 78 18.54 -0.68 -1.43
C ARG A 78 19.66 0.31 -1.68
N MET A 79 19.35 1.55 -2.03
CA MET A 79 20.36 2.60 -2.23
C MET A 79 21.06 2.96 -0.92
N LEU A 80 20.31 3.08 0.17
CA LEU A 80 20.84 3.39 1.51
C LEU A 80 21.68 2.26 2.10
N ARG A 81 21.35 0.98 1.85
CA ARG A 81 22.19 -0.16 2.29
C ARG A 81 23.50 -0.31 1.53
N LYS A 82 23.67 0.40 0.41
CA LYS A 82 24.86 0.33 -0.44
C LYS A 82 25.88 1.45 -0.17
N ALA A 83 25.55 2.40 0.71
CA ALA A 83 26.46 3.44 1.21
C ALA A 83 27.00 3.03 2.59
#